data_AF-A0A7S2Y2R6-F1
#
_entry.id   AF-A0A7S2Y2R6-F1
#
_cell.length_a   1.000
_cell.length_b   1.000
_cell.length_c   1.000
_cell.angle_alpha   90.00
_cell.angle_beta   90.00
_cell.angle_gamma   90.00
#
_symmetry.space_group_name_H-M   'P 1'
#
loop_
_entity.id
_entity.type
_entity.pdbx_description
1 polymer ?
#
loop_
_entity_poly.entity_id
_entity_poly.type
_entity_poly.pdbx_seq_one_letter_code
_entity_poly.pdbx_strand_id
1 'polypeptide(L)'
;SKTASLSTTTLTTPPEDTTQIFGTPILIEKYWWGSGSITGGNACDLVIVSDCVLPKLYPIAPLVEALDQLLARPGSVAVVSYEHRYYPEYSPREKFRELCHLKSLTVEKVPLEEQHRIYSTDDIEIWYVRRQQG
;
A
#
# COMPACT_ATOMS: atom_id res chain seq x y z
N SER A 1 -12.36 1.52 48.74
CA SER A 1 -12.84 0.75 47.57
C SER A 1 -11.66 0.40 46.68
N LYS A 2 -11.39 -0.90 46.49
CA LYS A 2 -10.41 -1.41 45.51
C LYS A 2 -11.18 -1.87 44.29
N THR A 3 -11.00 -1.21 43.15
CA THR A 3 -11.60 -1.63 41.88
C THR A 3 -10.65 -2.61 41.22
N ALA A 4 -11.09 -3.86 41.06
CA ALA A 4 -10.36 -4.87 40.31
C ALA A 4 -10.60 -4.65 38.81
N SER A 5 -9.53 -4.50 38.03
CA SER A 5 -9.60 -4.47 36.57
C SER A 5 -9.75 -5.90 36.04
N LEU A 6 -10.89 -6.18 35.40
CA LEU A 6 -11.06 -7.40 34.62
C LEU A 6 -10.24 -7.30 33.33
N SER A 7 -9.27 -8.21 33.18
CA SER A 7 -8.58 -8.44 31.91
C SER A 7 -9.37 -9.49 31.14
N THR A 8 -10.08 -9.07 30.09
CA THR A 8 -10.77 -9.98 29.19
C THR A 8 -9.78 -10.53 28.18
N THR A 9 -9.25 -11.72 28.44
CA THR A 9 -8.46 -12.48 27.46
C THR A 9 -9.42 -13.13 26.48
N THR A 10 -9.64 -12.52 25.32
CA THR A 10 -10.33 -13.16 24.20
C THR A 10 -9.39 -14.20 23.57
N LEU A 11 -9.61 -15.47 23.90
CA LEU A 11 -9.11 -16.60 23.14
C LEU A 11 -9.69 -16.52 21.73
N THR A 12 -8.89 -16.13 20.75
CA THR A 12 -9.29 -16.10 19.35
C THR A 12 -9.13 -17.52 18.80
N THR A 13 -10.25 -18.22 18.64
CA THR A 13 -10.31 -19.43 17.81
C THR A 13 -9.79 -19.09 16.41
N PRO A 14 -8.87 -19.85 15.82
CA PRO A 14 -8.40 -19.57 14.46
C PRO A 14 -9.59 -19.70 13.50
N PRO A 15 -9.84 -18.74 12.59
CA PRO A 15 -10.93 -18.86 11.63
C PRO A 15 -10.67 -20.04 10.68
N GLU A 16 -11.63 -20.96 10.62
CA GLU A 16 -11.56 -22.28 9.97
C GLU A 16 -11.50 -22.30 8.44
N ASP A 17 -11.29 -21.18 7.76
CA ASP A 17 -11.11 -21.12 6.30
C ASP A 17 -9.91 -20.24 5.94
N THR A 18 -8.71 -20.71 6.28
CA THR A 18 -7.49 -20.02 5.84
C THR A 18 -7.25 -20.35 4.37
N THR A 19 -7.52 -19.40 3.47
CA THR A 19 -7.08 -19.51 2.08
C THR A 19 -5.55 -19.60 2.07
N GLN A 20 -4.98 -20.52 1.29
CA GLN A 20 -3.53 -20.69 1.21
C GLN A 20 -3.04 -20.55 -0.23
N ILE A 21 -1.89 -19.91 -0.40
CA ILE A 21 -1.15 -19.88 -1.66
C ILE A 21 0.21 -20.53 -1.41
N PHE A 22 0.48 -21.65 -2.09
CA PHE A 22 1.71 -22.44 -1.90
C PHE A 22 1.99 -22.80 -0.42
N GLY A 23 0.95 -23.12 0.35
CA GLY A 23 1.06 -23.44 1.78
C GLY A 23 1.23 -22.21 2.69
N THR A 24 1.23 -20.99 2.13
CA THR A 24 1.29 -19.74 2.90
C THR A 24 -0.12 -19.29 3.25
N PRO A 25 -0.45 -19.05 4.53
CA PRO A 25 -1.76 -18.57 4.93
C PRO A 25 -2.01 -17.15 4.40
N ILE A 26 -3.19 -16.95 3.82
CA ILE A 26 -3.67 -15.66 3.34
C ILE A 26 -4.77 -15.18 4.27
N LEU A 27 -4.55 -13.99 4.82
CA LEU A 27 -5.56 -13.27 5.58
C LEU A 27 -6.22 -12.24 4.68
N ILE A 28 -7.55 -12.25 4.64
CA ILE A 28 -8.34 -11.31 3.85
C ILE A 28 -8.97 -10.33 4.82
N GLU A 29 -8.64 -9.05 4.66
CA GLU A 29 -9.14 -7.98 5.51
C GLU A 29 -9.79 -6.89 4.65
N LYS A 30 -10.84 -6.27 5.19
CA LYS A 30 -11.41 -5.07 4.58
C LYS A 30 -10.63 -3.86 5.05
N TYR A 31 -10.15 -3.08 4.10
CA TYR A 31 -9.40 -1.87 4.41
C TYR A 31 -9.86 -0.68 3.58
N TRP A 32 -10.32 0.35 4.28
CA TRP A 32 -10.62 1.65 3.67
C TRP A 32 -9.43 2.59 3.81
N TRP A 33 -8.81 2.93 2.69
CA TRP A 33 -7.66 3.81 2.66
C TRP A 33 -7.94 5.16 3.33
N GLY A 34 -6.96 5.69 4.05
CA GLY A 34 -7.08 6.96 4.77
C GLY A 34 -8.02 6.97 5.99
N SER A 35 -8.69 5.85 6.30
CA SER A 35 -9.58 5.78 7.48
C SER A 35 -8.85 5.68 8.82
N GLY A 36 -7.54 5.40 8.81
CA GLY A 36 -6.76 5.11 10.01
C GLY A 36 -7.10 3.76 10.66
N SER A 37 -7.85 2.89 9.97
CA SER A 37 -8.32 1.61 10.50
C SER A 37 -7.27 0.49 10.50
N ILE A 38 -6.03 0.75 10.05
CA ILE A 38 -4.92 -0.20 10.20
C ILE A 38 -4.58 -0.24 11.69
N THR A 39 -5.12 -1.25 12.38
CA THR A 39 -4.91 -1.48 13.80
C THR A 39 -3.95 -2.64 14.00
N GLY A 40 -3.01 -2.48 14.92
CA GLY A 40 -1.87 -3.41 15.08
C GLY A 40 -0.73 -3.01 14.14
N GLY A 41 0.47 -2.85 14.69
CA GLY A 41 1.67 -2.32 14.03
C GLY A 41 2.25 -3.20 12.91
N ASN A 42 1.41 -3.67 11.99
CA ASN A 42 1.78 -4.45 10.82
C ASN A 42 2.32 -3.52 9.74
N ALA A 43 3.48 -2.93 10.04
CA ALA A 43 4.29 -2.36 8.99
C ALA A 43 4.75 -3.50 8.09
N CYS A 44 4.21 -3.54 6.87
CA CYS A 44 4.49 -4.57 5.89
C CYS A 44 5.92 -4.39 5.38
N ASP A 45 6.67 -5.48 5.21
CA ASP A 45 7.96 -5.41 4.50
C ASP A 45 7.75 -5.03 3.03
N LEU A 46 6.66 -5.53 2.43
CA LEU A 46 6.26 -5.27 1.06
C LEU A 46 4.77 -4.93 0.97
N VAL A 47 4.44 -3.84 0.30
CA VAL A 47 3.07 -3.49 -0.11
C VAL A 47 2.98 -3.58 -1.62
N ILE A 48 1.94 -4.21 -2.16
CA ILE A 48 1.71 -4.31 -3.60
C ILE A 48 0.43 -3.54 -3.93
N VAL A 49 0.52 -2.62 -4.88
CA VAL A 49 -0.61 -1.82 -5.37
C VAL A 49 -0.63 -1.94 -6.88
N SER A 50 -1.77 -2.35 -7.44
CA SER A 50 -1.93 -2.44 -8.90
C SER A 50 -3.13 -1.64 -9.37
N ASP A 51 -2.89 -0.74 -10.31
CA ASP A 51 -3.93 0.04 -11.01
C ASP A 51 -4.88 0.83 -10.07
N CYS A 52 -4.33 1.38 -8.98
CA CYS A 52 -5.09 2.16 -7.99
C CYS A 52 -4.86 3.68 -8.12
N VAL A 53 -3.95 4.12 -8.99
CA VAL A 53 -3.66 5.54 -9.26
C VAL A 53 -4.38 5.93 -10.54
N LEU A 54 -5.65 6.35 -10.40
CA LEU A 54 -6.55 6.56 -11.53
C LEU A 54 -7.12 7.99 -11.53
N PRO A 55 -7.44 8.56 -12.71
CA PRO A 55 -8.17 9.82 -12.78
C PRO A 55 -9.62 9.63 -12.29
N LYS A 56 -10.08 10.51 -11.39
CA LYS A 56 -11.49 10.70 -10.99
C LYS A 56 -12.23 9.53 -10.32
N LEU A 57 -11.69 8.31 -10.33
CA LEU A 57 -12.34 7.11 -9.77
C LEU A 57 -12.16 6.99 -8.25
N TYR A 58 -10.95 7.25 -7.77
CA TYR A 58 -10.62 7.19 -6.35
C TYR A 58 -9.73 8.37 -5.96
N PRO A 59 -9.94 8.98 -4.78
CA PRO A 59 -9.04 10.01 -4.30
C PRO A 59 -7.65 9.37 -4.05
N ILE A 60 -6.62 9.95 -4.67
CA ILE A 60 -5.23 9.48 -4.53
C ILE A 60 -4.71 9.70 -3.10
N ALA A 61 -5.16 10.78 -2.43
CA ALA A 61 -4.71 11.13 -1.09
C ALA A 61 -4.92 10.00 -0.06
N PRO A 62 -6.11 9.39 0.08
CA PRO A 62 -6.30 8.25 0.97
C PRO A 62 -5.37 7.07 0.71
N LEU A 63 -5.06 6.75 -0.56
CA LEU A 63 -4.08 5.71 -0.89
C LEU A 63 -2.68 6.09 -0.37
N VAL A 64 -2.27 7.35 -0.52
CA VAL A 64 -0.97 7.82 0.00
C VAL A 64 -0.95 7.79 1.53
N GLU A 65 -2.05 8.14 2.20
CA GLU A 65 -2.17 7.99 3.66
C GLU A 65 -2.05 6.53 4.11
N ALA A 66 -2.59 5.59 3.32
CA ALA A 66 -2.42 4.17 3.57
C ALA A 66 -0.95 3.74 3.43
N LEU A 67 -0.26 4.18 2.38
CA LEU A 67 1.15 3.88 2.17
C LEU A 67 2.02 4.46 3.29
N ASP A 68 1.74 5.68 3.74
CA ASP A 68 2.44 6.33 4.86
C ASP A 68 2.38 5.48 6.14
N GLN A 69 1.21 4.90 6.44
CA GLN A 69 1.00 4.01 7.59
C GLN A 69 1.66 2.64 7.41
N LEU A 70 1.48 2.01 6.25
CA LEU A 70 1.96 0.65 5.98
C LEU A 70 3.49 0.57 5.85
N LEU A 71 4.13 1.66 5.40
CA LEU A 71 5.58 1.77 5.22
C LEU A 71 6.29 2.37 6.44
N ALA A 72 5.68 2.30 7.63
CA ALA A 72 6.25 2.84 8.86
C ALA A 72 7.53 2.11 9.32
N ARG A 73 7.77 0.87 8.87
CA ARG A 73 8.96 0.09 9.24
C ARG A 73 10.16 0.44 8.36
N PRO A 74 11.36 0.60 8.95
CA PRO A 74 12.58 0.76 8.18
C PRO A 74 12.80 -0.41 7.21
N GLY A 75 13.09 -0.08 5.95
CA GLY A 75 13.31 -1.07 4.89
C GLY A 75 12.05 -1.51 4.15
N SER A 76 10.86 -1.14 4.64
CA SER A 76 9.61 -1.38 3.91
C SER A 76 9.59 -0.68 2.56
N VAL A 77 8.95 -1.33 1.58
CA VAL A 77 8.78 -0.79 0.23
C VAL A 77 7.38 -1.09 -0.28
N ALA A 78 6.79 -0.16 -1.03
CA ALA A 78 5.65 -0.48 -1.90
C ALA A 78 6.10 -0.62 -3.34
N VAL A 79 5.53 -1.60 -4.05
CA VAL A 79 5.61 -1.74 -5.50
C VAL A 79 4.26 -1.34 -6.07
N VAL A 80 4.24 -0.26 -6.85
CA VAL A 80 3.01 0.33 -7.39
C VAL A 80 3.06 0.22 -8.92
N SER A 81 2.04 -0.40 -9.53
CA SER A 81 1.84 -0.29 -10.98
C SER A 81 0.87 0.84 -11.31
N TYR A 82 1.18 1.58 -12.38
CA TYR A 82 0.39 2.69 -12.88
C TYR A 82 0.29 2.59 -14.40
N GLU A 83 -0.93 2.43 -14.92
CA GLU A 83 -1.23 2.55 -16.33
C GLU A 83 -1.44 4.03 -16.71
N HIS A 84 -0.70 4.49 -17.72
CA HIS A 84 -0.84 5.82 -18.25
C HIS A 84 -2.19 5.97 -18.95
N ARG A 85 -3.05 6.83 -18.38
CA ARG A 85 -4.32 7.21 -18.97
C ARG A 85 -4.31 8.69 -19.27
N TYR A 86 -4.44 9.02 -20.55
CA TYR A 86 -4.40 10.41 -21.00
C TYR A 86 -5.60 11.18 -20.44
N TYR A 87 -5.29 12.26 -19.71
CA TYR A 87 -6.29 13.17 -19.18
C TYR A 87 -5.73 14.62 -19.25
N PRO A 88 -6.25 15.50 -20.13
CA PRO A 88 -5.60 16.78 -20.47
C PRO A 88 -5.35 17.73 -19.30
N GLU A 89 -6.24 17.74 -18.31
CA GLU A 89 -6.26 18.74 -17.24
C GLU A 89 -5.69 18.24 -15.91
N TYR A 90 -5.31 16.96 -15.84
CA TYR A 90 -4.93 16.32 -14.59
C TYR A 90 -4.01 15.13 -14.84
N SER A 91 -2.87 15.11 -14.16
CA SER A 91 -1.97 13.98 -14.15
C SER A 91 -2.06 13.23 -12.81
N PRO A 92 -2.72 12.05 -12.77
CA PRO A 92 -2.72 11.19 -11.59
C PRO A 92 -1.31 10.85 -11.12
N ARG A 93 -0.39 10.66 -12.08
CA ARG A 93 1.03 10.39 -11.82
C ARG A 93 1.69 11.52 -11.03
N GLU A 94 1.57 12.76 -11.52
CA GLU A 94 2.21 13.89 -10.83
C GLU A 94 1.53 14.14 -9.47
N LYS A 95 0.20 13.99 -9.39
CA LYS A 95 -0.50 14.16 -8.11
C LYS A 95 -0.09 13.11 -7.07
N PHE A 96 0.07 11.85 -7.47
CA PHE A 96 0.56 10.79 -6.60
C PHE A 96 1.96 11.11 -6.07
N ARG A 97 2.89 11.50 -6.96
CA ARG A 97 4.26 11.87 -6.59
C ARG A 97 4.31 13.07 -5.63
N GLU A 98 3.51 14.10 -5.90
CA GLU A 98 3.38 15.28 -5.03
C GLU A 98 2.93 14.88 -3.62
N LEU A 99 1.87 14.07 -3.51
CA LEU A 99 1.34 13.63 -2.22
C LEU A 99 2.32 12.71 -1.46
N CYS A 100 3.00 11.80 -2.16
CA CYS A 100 4.07 10.99 -1.58
C CYS A 100 5.19 11.87 -1.01
N HIS A 101 5.62 12.88 -1.76
CA HIS A 101 6.68 13.80 -1.32
C HIS A 101 6.29 14.55 -0.04
N LEU A 102 5.05 15.02 0.07
CA LEU A 102 4.52 15.65 1.28
C LEU A 102 4.55 14.73 2.53
N LYS A 103 4.62 13.41 2.32
CA LYS A 103 4.73 12.39 3.37
C LYS A 103 6.15 11.86 3.55
N SER A 104 7.16 12.51 2.97
CA SER A 104 8.54 12.03 2.95
C SER A 104 8.66 10.61 2.38
N LEU A 105 7.82 10.30 1.37
CA LEU A 105 7.92 9.10 0.56
C LEU A 105 8.57 9.45 -0.79
N THR A 106 9.58 8.71 -1.20
CA THR A 106 10.14 8.78 -2.56
C THR A 106 9.40 7.86 -3.49
N VAL A 107 9.35 8.22 -4.78
CA VAL A 107 8.77 7.41 -5.85
C VAL A 107 9.83 7.27 -6.95
N GLU A 108 10.33 6.06 -7.15
CA GLU A 108 11.39 5.74 -8.11
C GLU A 108 10.84 4.81 -9.17
N LYS A 109 11.00 5.15 -10.46
CA LYS A 109 10.57 4.29 -11.57
C LYS A 109 11.51 3.09 -11.69
N VAL A 110 10.93 1.90 -11.76
CA VAL A 110 11.65 0.67 -12.11
C VAL A 110 11.95 0.70 -13.61
N PRO A 111 13.23 0.57 -14.01
CA PRO A 111 13.62 0.52 -15.41
C PRO A 111 12.89 -0.60 -16.16
N LEU A 112 12.60 -0.38 -17.45
CA LEU A 112 11.81 -1.34 -18.23
C LEU A 112 12.57 -2.67 -18.41
N GLU A 113 13.89 -2.61 -18.48
CA GLU A 113 14.81 -3.74 -18.57
C GLU A 113 14.82 -4.65 -17.32
N GLU A 114 14.37 -4.13 -16.17
CA GLU A 114 14.18 -4.90 -14.94
C GLU A 114 12.80 -5.56 -14.86
N GLN A 115 11.90 -5.23 -15.79
CA GLN A 115 10.55 -5.79 -15.86
C GLN A 115 10.51 -7.09 -16.67
N HIS A 116 9.39 -7.81 -16.58
CA HIS A 116 9.22 -9.04 -17.34
C HIS A 116 9.17 -8.76 -18.84
N ARG A 117 10.13 -9.30 -19.61
CA ARG A 117 10.33 -9.06 -21.05
C ARG A 117 9.06 -9.11 -21.93
N ILE A 118 8.10 -9.96 -21.60
CA ILE A 118 6.86 -10.15 -22.38
C ILE A 118 5.67 -9.41 -21.76
N TYR A 119 5.69 -9.18 -20.44
CA TYR A 119 4.55 -8.63 -19.69
C TYR A 119 4.91 -7.24 -19.17
N SER A 120 5.35 -6.39 -20.10
CA SER A 120 5.76 -5.00 -19.87
C SER A 120 5.36 -4.16 -21.07
N THR A 121 5.03 -2.89 -20.84
CA THR A 121 4.71 -1.92 -21.90
C THR A 121 5.12 -0.52 -21.43
N ASP A 122 5.43 0.38 -22.35
CA ASP A 122 5.76 1.77 -22.04
C ASP A 122 4.60 2.53 -21.41
N ASP A 123 3.37 2.06 -21.63
CA ASP A 123 2.16 2.63 -21.04
C ASP A 123 1.98 2.26 -19.56
N ILE A 124 2.76 1.31 -19.01
CA ILE A 124 2.68 0.92 -17.60
C ILE A 124 4.00 1.23 -16.91
N GLU A 125 3.95 2.14 -15.94
CA GLU A 125 5.07 2.39 -15.05
C GLU A 125 4.96 1.48 -13.82
N ILE A 126 6.09 0.91 -13.39
CA ILE A 126 6.24 0.30 -12.07
C ILE A 126 7.08 1.24 -11.22
N TRP A 127 6.65 1.50 -9.99
CA TRP A 127 7.34 2.36 -9.04
C TRP A 127 7.70 1.62 -7.76
N TYR A 128 8.90 1.89 -7.26
CA TYR A 128 9.21 1.69 -5.85
C TYR A 128 8.82 2.95 -5.07
N VAL A 129 8.06 2.76 -4.00
CA VAL A 129 7.75 3.81 -3.02
C VAL A 129 8.37 3.46 -1.69
N ARG A 130 9.19 4.36 -1.14
CA ARG A 130 9.95 4.14 0.10
C ARG A 130 9.89 5.36 1.00
N ARG A 131 10.03 5.16 2.30
CA ARG A 131 10.31 6.27 3.21
C ARG A 131 11.69 6.86 2.89
N GLN A 132 11.78 8.19 2.79
CA GLN A 132 13.07 8.87 2.84
C GLN A 132 13.73 8.53 4.17
N GLN A 133 14.93 7.94 4.10
CA GLN A 133 15.77 7.81 5.29
C GLN A 133 16.26 9.22 5.64
N GLY A 134 15.94 9.66 6.87
CA GLY A 134 16.48 10.89 7.45
C GLY A 134 17.92 10.73 7.88
#